data_AF-A0A920Q8Q3-F1
#
_entry.id   AF-A0A920Q8Q3-F1
#
_cell.length_a   1.000
_cell.length_b   1.000
_cell.length_c   1.000
_cell.angle_alpha   90.00
_cell.angle_beta   90.00
_cell.angle_gamma   90.00
#
_symmetry.space_group_name_H-M   'P 1'
#
loop_
_entity.id
_entity.type
_entity.pdbx_description
1 polymer ?
#
loop_
_entity_poly.entity_id
_entity_poly.type
_entity_poly.pdbx_seq_one_letter_code
_entity_poly.pdbx_strand_id
1 'polypeptide(L)'
;MGHSHPDVVEALLRAAPSGSHYGSPVEKVLEWGERVCDLIPSADKVRFVGSGAESTSLAIRIARAYSKKDVIVRWESHYHGWHDYVMPGNLSPFDVPASTGVPQGAIDS
;
A
#
# COMPACT_ATOMS: atom_id res chain seq x y z
N MET A 1 1.05 19.41 -5.73
CA MET A 1 0.45 19.91 -4.47
C MET A 1 1.48 20.52 -3.52
N GLY A 2 2.70 20.00 -3.36
CA GLY A 2 3.75 20.68 -2.57
C GLY A 2 3.38 20.85 -1.09
N HIS A 3 4.20 21.60 -0.34
CA HIS A 3 3.95 21.86 1.08
C HIS A 3 2.84 22.88 1.28
N SER A 4 1.94 22.62 2.24
CA SER A 4 0.90 23.56 2.67
C SER A 4 -0.01 24.08 1.55
N HIS A 5 -0.41 23.22 0.61
CA HIS A 5 -1.38 23.60 -0.41
C HIS A 5 -2.67 24.12 0.24
N PRO A 6 -3.16 25.32 -0.12
CA PRO A 6 -4.28 25.98 0.56
C PRO A 6 -5.52 25.08 0.65
N ASP A 7 -5.93 24.47 -0.46
CA ASP A 7 -7.11 23.60 -0.51
C ASP A 7 -6.99 22.36 0.41
N VAL A 8 -5.78 21.81 0.55
CA VAL A 8 -5.54 20.63 1.41
C VAL A 8 -5.59 21.03 2.87
N VAL A 9 -4.97 22.16 3.22
CA VAL A 9 -4.97 22.70 4.59
C VAL A 9 -6.39 23.08 5.01
N GLU A 10 -7.15 23.75 4.13
CA GLU A 10 -8.54 24.11 4.41
C GLU A 10 -9.42 22.88 4.62
N ALA A 11 -9.29 21.86 3.76
CA ALA A 11 -10.02 20.60 3.92
C ALA A 11 -9.70 19.90 5.25
N LEU A 12 -8.42 19.89 5.65
CA LEU A 12 -7.98 19.32 6.92
C LEU A 12 -8.58 20.08 8.11
N LEU A 13 -8.49 21.42 8.10
CA LEU A 13 -9.03 22.26 9.17
C LEU A 13 -10.55 22.14 9.31
N ARG A 14 -11.28 22.00 8.20
CA ARG A 14 -12.72 21.74 8.22
C ARG A 14 -13.07 20.36 8.78
N ALA A 15 -12.24 19.35 8.53
CA ALA A 15 -12.48 17.98 9.00
C ALA A 15 -12.11 17.77 10.48
N ALA A 16 -11.11 18.49 10.99
CA ALA A 16 -10.54 18.25 12.31
C ALA A 16 -11.55 18.29 13.49
N PRO A 17 -12.51 19.23 13.56
CA PRO A 17 -13.47 19.29 14.67
C PRO A 17 -14.41 18.08 14.77
N SER A 18 -14.62 17.35 13.67
CA SER A 18 -15.48 16.16 13.69
C SER A 18 -14.81 14.96 14.38
N GLY A 19 -13.49 14.97 14.54
CA GLY A 19 -12.70 13.84 15.05
C GLY A 19 -12.14 12.95 13.93
N SER A 20 -11.19 12.08 14.29
CA SER A 20 -10.40 11.28 13.35
C SER A 20 -10.64 9.76 13.43
N HIS A 21 -11.34 9.28 14.45
CA HIS A 21 -11.61 7.85 14.63
C HIS A 21 -12.97 7.62 15.27
N TYR A 22 -13.91 7.03 14.53
CA TYR A 22 -15.31 6.88 14.93
C TYR A 22 -15.70 5.44 15.32
N GLY A 23 -14.79 4.46 15.21
CA GLY A 23 -15.07 3.05 15.48
C GLY A 23 -16.09 2.39 14.53
N SER A 24 -16.58 3.11 13.52
CA SER A 24 -17.59 2.68 12.56
C SER A 24 -17.33 3.35 11.20
N PRO A 25 -17.80 2.78 10.06
CA PRO A 25 -17.71 3.43 8.77
C PRO A 25 -18.39 4.81 8.77
N VAL A 26 -17.80 5.75 8.03
CA VAL A 26 -18.36 7.09 7.81
C VAL A 26 -18.54 7.34 6.32
N GLU A 27 -19.56 8.12 5.95
CA GLU A 27 -19.93 8.42 4.56
C GLU A 27 -18.75 8.93 3.72
N LYS A 28 -17.88 9.77 4.30
CA LYS A 28 -16.67 10.30 3.65
C LYS A 28 -15.74 9.21 3.10
N VAL A 29 -15.70 8.03 3.72
CA VAL A 29 -14.87 6.90 3.23
C VAL A 29 -15.49 6.27 1.98
N LEU A 30 -16.83 6.25 1.89
CA LEU A 30 -17.54 5.78 0.70
C LEU A 30 -17.32 6.75 -0.47
N GLU A 31 -17.51 8.05 -0.25
CA GLU A 31 -17.26 9.10 -1.25
C GLU A 31 -15.81 9.05 -1.76
N TRP A 32 -14.84 8.84 -0.87
CA TRP A 32 -13.44 8.68 -1.28
C TRP A 32 -13.25 7.40 -2.09
N GLY A 33 -13.88 6.30 -1.70
CA GLY A 33 -13.82 5.04 -2.41
C GLY A 33 -14.33 5.13 -3.85
N GLU A 34 -15.48 5.78 -4.04
CA GLU A 34 -16.08 6.04 -5.35
C GLU A 34 -15.13 6.85 -6.25
N ARG A 35 -14.59 7.96 -5.74
CA ARG A 35 -13.62 8.79 -6.47
C ARG A 35 -12.36 8.01 -6.89
N VAL A 36 -11.89 7.08 -6.06
CA VAL A 36 -10.73 6.26 -6.42
C VAL A 36 -11.06 5.29 -7.56
N CYS A 37 -12.25 4.67 -7.53
CA CYS A 37 -12.69 3.76 -8.59
C CYS A 37 -12.92 4.53 -9.92
N ASP A 38 -13.46 5.76 -9.85
CA ASP A 38 -13.61 6.62 -11.03
C ASP A 38 -12.25 6.98 -11.67
N LEU A 39 -11.21 7.19 -10.85
CA LEU A 39 -9.86 7.52 -11.31
C LEU A 39 -9.07 6.32 -11.84
N ILE A 40 -9.42 5.09 -11.42
CA ILE A 40 -8.72 3.86 -11.79
C ILE A 40 -9.73 2.90 -12.44
N PRO A 41 -9.92 2.97 -13.77
CA PRO A 41 -11.01 2.24 -14.45
C PRO A 41 -10.97 0.72 -14.35
N SER A 42 -9.83 0.14 -13.93
CA SER A 42 -9.68 -1.30 -13.70
C SER A 42 -10.06 -1.74 -12.27
N ALA A 43 -10.45 -0.80 -11.41
CA ALA A 43 -10.78 -1.08 -10.01
C ALA A 43 -12.29 -0.93 -9.77
N ASP A 44 -12.98 -2.06 -9.56
CA ASP A 44 -14.40 -2.07 -9.16
C ASP A 44 -14.59 -1.84 -7.65
N LYS A 45 -13.56 -2.09 -6.84
CA LYS A 45 -13.57 -2.01 -5.37
C LYS A 45 -12.23 -1.54 -4.85
N VAL A 46 -12.26 -0.83 -3.73
CA VAL A 46 -11.06 -0.35 -3.03
C VAL A 46 -11.10 -0.67 -1.54
N ARG A 47 -9.91 -0.90 -0.97
CA ARG A 47 -9.68 -1.00 0.47
C ARG A 47 -8.53 -0.11 0.87
N PHE A 48 -8.77 0.80 1.81
CA PHE A 48 -7.75 1.69 2.35
C PHE A 48 -6.88 0.99 3.39
N VAL A 49 -5.60 1.37 3.42
CA VAL A 49 -4.57 0.93 4.36
C VAL A 49 -3.73 2.14 4.78
N GLY A 50 -2.92 2.01 5.83
CA GLY A 50 -2.18 3.12 6.42
C GLY A 50 -0.92 3.53 5.65
N SER A 51 -0.42 2.70 4.74
CA SER A 51 0.78 3.01 3.95
C SER A 51 0.86 2.27 2.61
N GLY A 52 1.79 2.71 1.75
CA GLY A 52 2.09 2.00 0.50
C GLY A 52 2.72 0.61 0.70
N ALA A 53 3.47 0.38 1.79
CA ALA A 53 4.00 -0.95 2.09
C ALA A 53 2.89 -1.92 2.54
N GLU A 54 1.87 -1.41 3.25
CA GLU A 54 0.70 -2.22 3.59
C GLU A 54 -0.14 -2.54 2.35
N SER A 55 -0.22 -1.64 1.37
CA SER A 55 -1.03 -1.86 0.18
C SER A 55 -0.47 -2.98 -0.68
N THR A 56 0.85 -2.99 -0.91
CA THR A 56 1.54 -4.04 -1.67
C THR A 56 1.56 -5.37 -0.92
N SER A 57 1.78 -5.36 0.40
CA SER A 57 1.69 -6.56 1.25
C SER A 57 0.30 -7.20 1.17
N LEU A 58 -0.77 -6.39 1.27
CA LEU A 58 -2.13 -6.86 1.12
C LEU A 58 -2.42 -7.37 -0.30
N ALA A 59 -1.94 -6.67 -1.33
CA ALA A 59 -2.12 -7.08 -2.72
C ALA A 59 -1.51 -8.46 -3.01
N ILE A 60 -0.28 -8.72 -2.52
CA ILE A 60 0.36 -10.03 -2.63
C ILE A 60 -0.47 -11.11 -1.93
N ARG A 61 -0.97 -10.82 -0.71
CA ARG A 61 -1.82 -11.77 0.02
C ARG A 61 -3.11 -12.10 -0.73
N ILE A 62 -3.77 -11.10 -1.31
CA ILE A 62 -4.98 -11.29 -2.12
C ILE A 62 -4.65 -12.10 -3.38
N ALA A 63 -3.57 -11.75 -4.09
CA ALA A 63 -3.15 -12.47 -5.29
C ALA A 63 -2.92 -13.95 -5.02
N ARG A 64 -2.13 -14.29 -3.99
CA ARG A 64 -1.89 -15.68 -3.56
C ARG A 64 -3.19 -16.38 -3.13
N ALA A 65 -4.03 -15.70 -2.35
CA ALA A 65 -5.30 -16.26 -1.89
C ALA A 65 -6.25 -16.58 -3.06
N TYR A 66 -6.26 -15.75 -4.10
CA TYR A 66 -7.04 -15.95 -5.31
C TYR A 66 -6.43 -17.03 -6.22
N SER A 67 -5.14 -16.91 -6.57
CA SER A 67 -4.50 -17.77 -7.57
C SER A 67 -4.04 -19.12 -7.04
N LYS A 68 -3.93 -19.27 -5.71
CA LYS A 68 -3.32 -20.43 -5.03
C LYS A 68 -1.88 -20.71 -5.46
N LYS A 69 -1.16 -19.66 -5.86
CA LYS A 69 0.26 -19.74 -6.27
C LYS A 69 1.13 -19.09 -5.22
N ASP A 70 2.28 -19.66 -4.94
CA ASP A 70 3.23 -19.12 -3.97
C ASP A 70 4.19 -18.09 -4.59
N VAL A 71 4.56 -18.31 -5.85
CA VAL A 71 5.54 -17.50 -6.59
C VAL A 71 4.94 -16.15 -7.01
N ILE A 72 5.70 -15.08 -6.75
CA ILE A 72 5.42 -13.72 -7.22
C ILE A 72 6.60 -13.26 -8.08
N VAL A 73 6.30 -12.78 -9.29
CA VAL A 73 7.34 -12.23 -10.19
C VAL A 73 7.51 -10.74 -9.92
N ARG A 74 8.75 -10.31 -9.75
CA ARG A 74 9.15 -8.90 -9.57
C ARG A 74 10.45 -8.65 -10.32
N TRP A 75 10.66 -7.41 -10.74
CA TRP A 75 11.90 -6.95 -11.33
C TRP A 75 12.85 -6.43 -10.24
N GLU A 76 14.14 -6.72 -10.38
CA GLU A 76 15.18 -6.14 -9.51
C GLU A 76 15.08 -4.60 -9.53
N SER A 77 15.46 -3.97 -8.42
CA SER A 77 15.35 -2.52 -8.15
C SER A 77 13.92 -1.94 -8.04
N HIS A 78 12.86 -2.68 -8.37
CA HIS A 78 11.51 -2.18 -8.19
C HIS A 78 11.13 -2.12 -6.70
N TYR A 79 10.86 -0.89 -6.23
CA TYR A 79 10.47 -0.63 -4.85
C TYR A 79 8.96 -0.86 -4.64
N HIS A 80 8.62 -1.81 -3.76
CA HIS A 80 7.25 -2.11 -3.38
C HIS A 80 7.02 -2.01 -1.86
N GLY A 81 7.87 -1.25 -1.16
CA GLY A 81 7.88 -1.15 0.30
C GLY A 81 9.03 -1.90 0.93
N TRP A 82 8.94 -2.11 2.24
CA TRP A 82 10.02 -2.64 3.07
C TRP A 82 9.63 -3.93 3.81
N HIS A 83 8.52 -4.57 3.44
CA HIS A 83 8.11 -5.84 4.05
C HIS A 83 8.87 -7.02 3.44
N ASP A 84 8.95 -8.14 4.18
CA ASP A 84 9.83 -9.27 3.87
C ASP A 84 9.64 -9.83 2.45
N TYR A 85 8.42 -9.89 1.92
CA TYR A 85 8.15 -10.40 0.56
C TYR A 85 8.81 -9.59 -0.58
N VAL A 86 9.22 -8.34 -0.35
CA VAL A 86 9.72 -7.45 -1.42
C VAL A 86 11.06 -6.82 -1.09
N MET A 87 11.63 -7.15 0.07
CA MET A 87 12.94 -6.63 0.48
C MET A 87 14.11 -7.19 -0.35
N PRO A 88 14.19 -8.50 -0.67
CA PRO A 88 15.27 -9.04 -1.49
C PRO A 88 15.36 -8.35 -2.85
N GLY A 89 16.55 -8.08 -3.40
CA GLY A 89 16.69 -7.48 -4.73
C GLY A 89 16.11 -6.07 -4.91
N ASN A 90 15.75 -5.35 -3.84
CA ASN A 90 15.25 -3.97 -3.88
C ASN A 90 16.39 -2.95 -4.10
N LEU A 91 17.58 -3.24 -3.57
CA LEU A 91 18.76 -2.37 -3.63
C LEU A 91 19.96 -3.17 -4.13
N SER A 92 20.86 -2.51 -4.86
CA SER A 92 22.16 -3.07 -5.25
C SER A 92 23.09 -3.14 -4.02
N PRO A 93 23.91 -4.20 -3.87
CA PRO A 93 24.02 -5.38 -4.74
C PRO A 93 22.82 -6.32 -4.58
N PHE A 94 22.29 -6.87 -5.68
CA PHE A 94 21.05 -7.67 -5.65
C PHE A 94 21.25 -9.11 -5.17
N ASP A 95 22.48 -9.60 -5.19
CA ASP A 95 22.92 -10.92 -4.75
C ASP A 95 23.18 -11.01 -3.24
N VAL A 96 23.00 -9.91 -2.50
CA VAL A 96 23.11 -9.87 -1.04
C VAL A 96 21.80 -9.44 -0.38
N PRO A 97 21.50 -9.90 0.84
CA PRO A 97 20.32 -9.46 1.56
C PRO A 97 20.38 -7.94 1.83
N ALA A 98 19.34 -7.21 1.44
CA ALA A 98 19.25 -5.77 1.70
C ALA A 98 19.08 -5.43 3.20
N SER A 99 18.71 -6.42 4.03
CA SER A 99 18.60 -6.29 5.48
C SER A 99 18.89 -7.63 6.15
N THR A 100 19.59 -7.61 7.27
CA THR A 100 19.94 -8.79 8.08
C THR A 100 18.74 -9.38 8.84
N GLY A 101 17.62 -8.65 8.91
CA GLY A 101 16.41 -9.07 9.61
C GLY A 101 15.42 -9.86 8.75
N VAL A 102 15.66 -10.00 7.44
CA VAL A 102 14.75 -10.72 6.54
C VAL A 102 14.93 -12.23 6.73
N PRO A 103 13.86 -13.00 6.99
CA PRO A 103 13.95 -14.45 7.12
C PRO A 103 14.48 -15.11 5.83
N GLN A 104 15.31 -16.15 5.96
CA GLN A 104 15.88 -16.86 4.80
C GLN A 104 14.82 -17.37 3.82
N GLY A 105 13.69 -17.86 4.34
CA GLY A 105 12.58 -18.32 3.48
C GLY A 105 11.92 -17.22 2.64
N ALA A 106 12.11 -15.94 2.96
CA ALA A 106 11.68 -14.83 2.10
C ALA A 106 12.77 -14.43 1.08
N ILE A 107 14.03 -14.76 1.33
CA ILE A 107 15.14 -14.54 0.39
C ILE A 107 15.12 -15.61 -0.71
N ASP A 108 14.80 -16.85 -0.34
CA ASP A 108 14.80 -18.01 -1.24
C ASP A 108 13.50 -18.15 -2.07
N SER A 109 12.51 -17.27 -1.83
CA SER A 109 11.13 -17.39 -2.38
C SER A 109 10.95 -16.86 -3.80
#